data_AF-A0A420D688-F1
#
_entry.id   AF-A0A420D688-F1
#
_cell.length_a   1.000
_cell.length_b   1.000
_cell.length_c   1.000
_cell.angle_alpha   90.00
_cell.angle_beta   90.00
_cell.angle_gamma   90.00
#
_symmetry.space_group_name_H-M   'P 1'
#
loop_
_entity.id
_entity.type
_entity.pdbx_description
1 polymer ?
#
loop_
_entity_poly.entity_id
_entity_poly.type
_entity_poly.pdbx_seq_one_letter_code
_entity_poly.pdbx_strand_id
1 'polypeptide(L)'
;MQLNGQIDIPQQNLINIPLFDSEPDEALLAEIKQHIRETQRPHTWRGHSHTKPPQGAFVVYCDEFNVAAPDTVERVAPCPCCNPFHPQYKNSGKVAWFPDEKVIRLIGPLCFKRINATGHESALVELRKKMKARRELEVIKAHIPTIQAVIDSIDALVPIGEALDEFRDDFNRALDHDLNLPFFRAARMGVLTVAERTIVPVVRADGSVGQRVEERPTAFATVVGYSMYDRSGPVAAKKRLAPLRSALVEIAARLSASGDLEKLSEAERVRFAESLPASRDKLAEVLEDAGAKQSFLTSGTIDTLAQWGRHPHALHQFSIQRKRNVIIMSSSRQRSEGHVTIRVPPEALAHLPSLPAI
;
A
#
# COMPACT_ATOMS: atom_id res chain seq x y z
N MET A 1 -22.30 -18.19 -32.75
CA MET A 1 -22.14 -17.22 -33.86
C MET A 1 -20.95 -17.67 -34.69
N GLN A 2 -21.19 -18.27 -35.86
CA GLN A 2 -20.11 -18.79 -36.72
C GLN A 2 -19.47 -17.63 -37.49
N LEU A 3 -18.28 -17.19 -37.07
CA LEU A 3 -17.42 -16.28 -37.83
C LEU A 3 -16.67 -17.07 -38.92
N ASN A 4 -17.39 -17.72 -39.83
CA ASN A 4 -16.82 -18.32 -41.05
C ASN A 4 -16.89 -17.35 -42.25
N GLY A 5 -16.81 -16.05 -41.98
CA GLY A 5 -16.67 -15.03 -43.02
C GLY A 5 -15.21 -14.91 -43.39
N GLN A 6 -14.85 -15.44 -44.56
CA GLN A 6 -13.56 -15.16 -45.20
C GLN A 6 -13.34 -13.64 -45.24
N ILE A 7 -12.29 -13.14 -44.60
CA ILE A 7 -11.92 -11.73 -44.73
C ILE A 7 -11.29 -11.58 -46.11
N ASP A 8 -12.06 -11.02 -47.03
CA ASP A 8 -11.54 -10.62 -48.33
C ASP A 8 -10.77 -9.30 -48.15
N ILE A 9 -9.46 -9.34 -48.40
CA ILE A 9 -8.59 -8.17 -48.34
C ILE A 9 -8.39 -7.70 -49.77
N PRO A 10 -8.93 -6.53 -50.16
CA PRO A 10 -8.73 -5.98 -51.50
C PRO A 10 -7.24 -5.94 -51.87
N GLN A 11 -6.88 -6.32 -53.11
CA GLN A 11 -5.47 -6.36 -53.55
C GLN A 11 -4.73 -5.02 -53.34
N GLN A 12 -5.43 -3.90 -53.50
CA GLN A 12 -4.89 -2.56 -53.24
C GLN A 12 -4.44 -2.36 -51.78
N ASN A 13 -5.01 -3.09 -50.82
CA ASN A 13 -4.62 -3.05 -49.40
C ASN A 13 -3.39 -3.92 -49.12
N LEU A 14 -2.96 -4.77 -50.07
CA LEU A 14 -1.72 -5.55 -49.99
C LEU A 14 -0.50 -4.74 -50.46
N ILE A 15 -0.67 -3.46 -50.76
CA ILE A 15 0.41 -2.54 -51.10
C ILE A 15 0.70 -1.67 -49.86
N ASN A 16 1.97 -1.58 -49.47
CA ASN A 16 2.37 -0.68 -48.40
C ASN A 16 2.18 0.77 -48.83
N ILE A 17 1.43 1.52 -48.02
CA ILE A 17 1.31 2.97 -48.16
C ILE A 17 2.11 3.59 -47.01
N PRO A 18 3.22 4.29 -47.29
CA PRO A 18 4.07 4.90 -46.26
C PRO A 18 3.36 6.13 -45.65
N LEU A 19 2.56 5.90 -44.62
CA LEU A 19 1.70 6.92 -44.00
C LEU A 19 2.33 7.60 -42.78
N PHE A 20 3.37 7.02 -42.18
CA PHE A 20 3.88 7.42 -40.86
C PHE A 20 5.38 7.69 -40.89
N ASP A 21 5.74 8.96 -41.10
CA ASP A 21 7.14 9.43 -41.18
C ASP A 21 7.90 9.38 -39.84
N SER A 22 7.19 9.35 -38.71
CA SER A 22 7.76 9.34 -37.36
C SER A 22 7.13 8.24 -36.49
N GLU A 23 7.78 7.96 -35.36
CA GLU A 23 7.21 7.07 -34.35
C GLU A 23 5.82 7.59 -33.91
N PRO A 24 4.80 6.72 -33.77
CA PRO A 24 3.49 7.08 -33.25
C PRO A 24 3.57 7.82 -31.92
N ASP A 25 2.92 8.99 -31.85
CA ASP A 25 2.77 9.74 -30.62
C ASP A 25 1.62 9.19 -29.74
N GLU A 26 1.46 9.74 -28.54
CA GLU A 26 0.42 9.28 -27.60
C GLU A 26 -1.00 9.46 -28.15
N ALA A 27 -1.24 10.52 -28.93
CA ALA A 27 -2.54 10.79 -29.53
C ALA A 27 -2.92 9.70 -30.54
N LEU A 28 -1.99 9.33 -31.42
CA LEU A 28 -2.20 8.26 -32.40
C LEU A 28 -2.32 6.89 -31.72
N LEU A 29 -1.54 6.63 -30.67
CA LEU A 29 -1.66 5.39 -29.88
C LEU A 29 -3.02 5.30 -29.18
N ALA A 30 -3.52 6.42 -28.64
CA ALA A 30 -4.85 6.49 -28.04
C ALA A 30 -5.96 6.23 -29.08
N GLU A 31 -5.84 6.81 -30.27
CA GLU A 31 -6.76 6.56 -31.39
C GLU A 31 -6.81 5.07 -31.77
N ILE A 32 -5.65 4.43 -31.94
CA ILE A 32 -5.56 3.00 -32.27
C ILE A 32 -6.25 2.15 -31.19
N LYS A 33 -5.96 2.43 -29.91
CA LYS A 33 -6.54 1.68 -28.79
C LYS A 33 -8.05 1.89 -28.69
N GLN A 34 -8.53 3.11 -28.93
CA GLN A 34 -9.95 3.43 -28.94
C GLN A 34 -10.68 2.68 -30.07
N HIS A 35 -10.13 2.69 -31.29
CA HIS A 35 -10.66 1.92 -32.42
C HIS A 35 -10.75 0.42 -32.09
N ILE A 36 -9.72 -0.16 -31.49
CA ILE A 36 -9.70 -1.58 -31.12
C ILE A 36 -10.76 -1.88 -30.05
N ARG A 37 -10.92 -0.99 -29.06
CA ARG A 37 -11.94 -1.12 -28.01
C ARG A 37 -13.36 -1.09 -28.59
N GLU A 38 -13.62 -0.24 -29.57
CA GLU A 38 -14.94 -0.08 -30.19
C GLU A 38 -15.27 -1.22 -31.17
N THR A 39 -14.33 -1.58 -32.03
CA THR A 39 -14.59 -2.50 -33.15
C THR A 39 -14.27 -3.95 -32.84
N GLN A 40 -13.41 -4.21 -31.84
CA GLN A 40 -12.81 -5.51 -31.57
C GLN A 40 -12.08 -6.12 -32.79
N ARG A 41 -11.73 -5.28 -33.79
CA ARG A 41 -11.14 -5.70 -35.07
C ARG A 41 -9.93 -4.84 -35.39
N PRO A 42 -8.76 -5.13 -34.80
CA PRO A 42 -7.54 -4.34 -35.02
C PRO A 42 -7.23 -4.12 -36.50
N HIS A 43 -7.44 -5.14 -37.33
CA HIS A 43 -7.12 -5.08 -38.75
C HIS A 43 -7.92 -4.05 -39.57
N THR A 44 -9.02 -3.53 -39.01
CA THR A 44 -9.87 -2.50 -39.65
C THR A 44 -9.42 -1.08 -39.35
N TRP A 45 -8.41 -0.89 -38.49
CA TRP A 45 -7.90 0.45 -38.21
C TRP A 45 -7.25 1.06 -39.46
N ARG A 46 -7.61 2.30 -39.78
CA ARG A 46 -7.28 3.00 -41.03
C ARG A 46 -5.80 3.02 -41.40
N GLY A 47 -4.89 3.00 -40.43
CA GLY A 47 -3.44 3.08 -40.66
C GLY A 47 -2.73 1.73 -40.59
N HIS A 48 -3.46 0.62 -40.45
CA HIS A 48 -2.85 -0.69 -40.33
C HIS A 48 -2.40 -1.21 -41.70
N SER A 49 -1.09 -1.39 -41.88
CA SER A 49 -0.58 -2.09 -43.06
C SER A 49 -0.89 -3.58 -42.98
N HIS A 50 -1.41 -4.14 -44.08
CA HIS A 50 -1.79 -5.56 -44.20
C HIS A 50 -0.69 -6.42 -44.80
N THR A 51 0.47 -5.83 -45.15
CA THR A 51 1.58 -6.58 -45.74
C THR A 51 2.42 -7.28 -44.67
N LYS A 52 3.07 -8.38 -45.06
CA LYS A 52 4.03 -9.08 -44.20
C LYS A 52 5.32 -8.25 -44.10
N PRO A 53 5.90 -8.06 -42.90
CA PRO A 53 7.20 -7.41 -42.76
C PRO A 53 8.30 -8.14 -43.55
N PRO A 54 9.24 -7.42 -44.17
CA PRO A 54 10.42 -8.01 -44.79
C PRO A 54 11.24 -8.84 -43.80
N GLN A 55 11.96 -9.84 -44.30
CA GLN A 55 12.90 -10.59 -43.48
C GLN A 55 14.01 -9.68 -42.97
N GLY A 56 14.30 -9.74 -41.66
CA GLY A 56 15.31 -8.86 -41.04
C GLY A 56 14.87 -7.41 -40.82
N ALA A 57 13.60 -7.06 -41.06
CA ALA A 57 13.10 -5.71 -40.84
C ALA A 57 13.41 -5.19 -39.42
N PHE A 58 13.69 -3.89 -39.32
CA PHE A 58 13.78 -3.19 -38.04
C PHE A 58 12.39 -2.81 -37.54
N VAL A 59 12.12 -3.01 -36.25
CA VAL A 59 10.80 -2.75 -35.65
C VAL A 59 10.93 -1.98 -34.35
N VAL A 60 9.99 -1.06 -34.13
CA VAL A 60 9.80 -0.36 -32.87
C VAL A 60 8.42 -0.73 -32.32
N TYR A 61 8.37 -1.24 -31.10
CA TYR A 61 7.09 -1.46 -30.41
C TYR A 61 6.74 -0.23 -29.60
N CYS A 62 5.65 0.42 -29.97
CA CYS A 62 5.23 1.69 -29.39
C CYS A 62 4.29 1.47 -28.19
N ASP A 63 3.41 0.46 -28.30
CA ASP A 63 2.48 0.13 -27.21
C ASP A 63 1.91 -1.29 -27.33
N GLU A 64 1.15 -1.71 -26.32
CA GLU A 64 0.36 -2.92 -26.30
C GLU A 64 -1.14 -2.63 -26.43
N PHE A 65 -1.87 -3.59 -26.99
CA PHE A 65 -3.33 -3.57 -27.03
C PHE A 65 -3.92 -4.96 -26.72
N ASN A 66 -5.15 -4.96 -26.25
CA ASN A 66 -5.95 -6.17 -26.05
C ASN A 66 -7.25 -6.05 -26.85
N VAL A 67 -7.78 -7.20 -27.29
CA VAL A 67 -9.10 -7.34 -27.89
C VAL A 67 -9.97 -8.04 -26.86
N ALA A 68 -11.05 -7.39 -26.44
CA ALA A 68 -11.97 -7.91 -25.43
C ALA A 68 -12.61 -9.21 -25.92
N ALA A 69 -12.45 -10.26 -25.12
CA ALA A 69 -12.97 -11.58 -25.37
C ALA A 69 -13.11 -12.33 -24.05
N PRO A 70 -14.03 -13.30 -23.94
CA PRO A 70 -14.05 -14.22 -22.80
C PRO A 70 -12.70 -14.94 -22.65
N ASP A 71 -12.30 -15.24 -21.42
CA ASP A 71 -11.03 -15.92 -21.14
C ASP A 71 -10.92 -17.29 -21.81
N THR A 72 -12.06 -17.94 -22.06
CA THR A 72 -12.18 -19.24 -22.74
C THR A 72 -11.81 -19.20 -24.23
N VAL A 73 -11.78 -18.03 -24.87
CA VAL A 73 -11.45 -17.88 -26.29
C VAL A 73 -9.97 -17.57 -26.42
N GLU A 74 -9.16 -18.39 -27.08
CA GLU A 74 -7.70 -18.12 -27.19
C GLU A 74 -7.39 -16.91 -28.09
N ARG A 75 -8.15 -16.73 -29.18
CA ARG A 75 -7.93 -15.69 -30.21
C ARG A 75 -9.25 -15.28 -30.84
N VAL A 76 -9.44 -13.99 -31.09
CA VAL A 76 -10.73 -13.40 -31.51
C VAL A 76 -10.72 -12.71 -32.87
N ALA A 77 -9.61 -12.09 -33.27
CA ALA A 77 -9.56 -11.35 -34.54
C ALA A 77 -8.37 -11.80 -35.41
N PRO A 78 -8.54 -11.93 -36.73
CA PRO A 78 -7.48 -12.37 -37.64
C PRO A 78 -6.45 -11.27 -37.91
N CYS A 79 -5.24 -11.67 -38.28
CA CYS A 79 -4.13 -10.78 -38.59
C CYS A 79 -3.82 -10.82 -40.09
N PRO A 80 -4.05 -9.73 -40.84
CA PRO A 80 -3.86 -9.72 -42.28
C PRO A 80 -2.40 -9.95 -42.69
N CYS A 81 -1.43 -9.59 -41.84
CA CYS A 81 0.00 -9.72 -42.14
C CYS A 81 0.52 -11.16 -42.16
N CYS A 82 -0.11 -12.09 -41.44
CA CYS A 82 0.42 -13.46 -41.29
C CYS A 82 -0.62 -14.55 -41.48
N ASN A 83 -1.86 -14.31 -41.05
CA ASN A 83 -2.94 -15.27 -41.18
C ASN A 83 -4.28 -14.51 -41.30
N PRO A 84 -4.63 -14.05 -42.52
CA PRO A 84 -5.82 -13.23 -42.75
C PRO A 84 -7.13 -13.98 -42.44
N PHE A 85 -7.09 -15.31 -42.37
CA PHE A 85 -8.28 -16.15 -42.23
C PHE A 85 -8.46 -16.75 -40.83
N HIS A 86 -7.42 -16.76 -39.99
CA HIS A 86 -7.51 -17.34 -38.65
C HIS A 86 -7.25 -16.32 -37.55
N PRO A 87 -8.02 -16.33 -36.44
CA PRO A 87 -7.81 -15.44 -35.32
C PRO A 87 -6.37 -15.48 -34.77
N GLN A 88 -5.75 -14.31 -34.61
CA GLN A 88 -4.39 -14.14 -34.09
C GLN A 88 -4.32 -13.21 -32.87
N TYR A 89 -5.28 -12.30 -32.71
CA TYR A 89 -5.28 -11.32 -31.62
C TYR A 89 -6.16 -11.78 -30.45
N LYS A 90 -5.69 -11.57 -29.23
CA LYS A 90 -6.50 -11.53 -27.99
C LYS A 90 -5.79 -10.64 -26.97
N ASN A 91 -4.68 -11.14 -26.44
CA ASN A 91 -3.92 -10.49 -25.38
C ASN A 91 -2.54 -10.04 -25.89
N SER A 92 -2.10 -8.89 -25.40
CA SER A 92 -0.74 -8.36 -25.60
C SER A 92 -0.34 -8.21 -27.07
N GLY A 93 -1.28 -7.82 -27.92
CA GLY A 93 -0.97 -7.35 -29.26
C GLY A 93 -0.04 -6.14 -29.20
N LYS A 94 0.74 -5.89 -30.24
CA LYS A 94 1.70 -4.78 -30.31
C LYS A 94 1.33 -3.80 -31.41
N VAL A 95 1.38 -2.52 -31.09
CA VAL A 95 1.45 -1.46 -32.09
C VAL A 95 2.92 -1.38 -32.52
N ALA A 96 3.23 -1.94 -33.69
CA ALA A 96 4.58 -2.01 -34.21
C ALA A 96 4.76 -1.02 -35.36
N TRP A 97 5.65 -0.05 -35.17
CA TRP A 97 6.08 0.87 -36.22
C TRP A 97 7.32 0.31 -36.92
N PHE A 98 7.32 0.38 -38.25
CA PHE A 98 8.40 -0.07 -39.12
C PHE A 98 8.99 1.17 -39.80
N PRO A 99 10.10 1.73 -39.28
CA PRO A 99 10.61 3.03 -39.72
C PRO A 99 10.99 3.05 -41.19
N ASP A 100 11.65 2.00 -41.68
CA ASP A 100 12.13 1.91 -43.07
C ASP A 100 10.98 1.88 -44.08
N GLU A 101 9.84 1.32 -43.68
CA GLU A 101 8.63 1.23 -44.51
C GLU A 101 7.65 2.37 -44.24
N LYS A 102 7.85 3.16 -43.17
CA LYS A 102 6.95 4.21 -42.70
C LYS A 102 5.50 3.74 -42.50
N VAL A 103 5.33 2.53 -41.95
CA VAL A 103 4.02 1.91 -41.72
C VAL A 103 3.87 1.44 -40.27
N ILE A 104 2.61 1.35 -39.83
CA ILE A 104 2.24 0.73 -38.56
C ILE A 104 1.57 -0.61 -38.83
N ARG A 105 1.98 -1.63 -38.11
CA ARG A 105 1.34 -2.95 -38.10
C ARG A 105 0.89 -3.29 -36.68
N LEU A 106 -0.38 -3.64 -36.55
CA LEU A 106 -0.92 -4.26 -35.36
C LEU A 106 -0.60 -5.75 -35.44
N ILE A 107 0.26 -6.24 -34.57
CA ILE A 107 0.76 -7.61 -34.64
C ILE A 107 0.44 -8.38 -33.36
N GLY A 108 0.24 -9.70 -33.49
CA GLY A 108 0.08 -10.57 -32.33
C GLY A 108 1.38 -10.68 -31.53
N PRO A 109 1.32 -11.15 -30.27
CA PRO A 109 2.44 -11.12 -29.32
C PRO A 109 3.69 -11.86 -29.81
N LEU A 110 3.53 -12.90 -30.65
CA LEU A 110 4.62 -13.73 -31.15
C LEU A 110 4.80 -13.66 -32.68
N CYS A 111 4.01 -12.82 -33.37
CA CYS A 111 3.98 -12.83 -34.84
C CYS A 111 5.33 -12.45 -35.45
N PHE A 112 5.96 -11.39 -34.94
CA PHE A 112 7.23 -10.90 -35.48
C PHE A 112 8.44 -11.77 -35.07
N LYS A 113 8.36 -12.48 -33.93
CA LYS A 113 9.42 -13.39 -33.47
C LYS A 113 9.78 -14.45 -34.52
N ARG A 114 8.80 -14.92 -35.30
CA ARG A 114 9.00 -15.89 -36.38
C ARG A 114 9.75 -15.32 -37.60
N ILE A 115 9.75 -14.00 -37.77
CA ILE A 115 10.40 -13.30 -38.89
C ILE A 115 11.79 -12.83 -38.46
N ASN A 116 11.89 -12.22 -37.28
CA ASN A 116 13.13 -11.69 -36.72
C ASN A 116 13.08 -11.84 -35.18
N ALA A 117 13.62 -12.95 -34.68
CA ALA A 117 13.59 -13.27 -33.25
C ALA A 117 14.40 -12.26 -32.40
N THR A 118 15.60 -11.89 -32.86
CA THR A 118 16.46 -10.93 -32.18
C THR A 118 15.83 -9.54 -32.15
N GLY A 119 15.35 -9.05 -33.29
CA GLY A 119 14.67 -7.74 -33.36
C GLY A 119 13.41 -7.68 -32.51
N HIS A 120 12.65 -8.78 -32.46
CA HIS A 120 11.50 -8.90 -31.55
C HIS A 120 11.89 -8.77 -30.07
N GLU A 121 12.94 -9.48 -29.64
CA GLU A 121 13.39 -9.46 -28.25
C GLU A 121 13.92 -8.08 -27.85
N SER A 122 14.72 -7.43 -28.69
CA SER A 122 15.18 -6.06 -28.47
C SER A 122 14.02 -5.07 -28.39
N ALA A 123 13.06 -5.13 -29.32
CA ALA A 123 11.89 -4.25 -29.31
C ALA A 123 10.99 -4.46 -28.08
N LEU A 124 10.86 -5.70 -27.58
CA LEU A 124 10.14 -5.98 -26.34
C LEU A 124 10.83 -5.37 -25.11
N VAL A 125 12.17 -5.44 -25.04
CA VAL A 125 12.92 -4.84 -23.93
C VAL A 125 12.70 -3.33 -23.91
N GLU A 126 12.80 -2.67 -25.06
CA GLU A 126 12.58 -1.22 -25.17
C GLU A 126 11.13 -0.82 -24.89
N LEU A 127 10.14 -1.59 -25.37
CA LEU A 127 8.74 -1.37 -25.02
C LEU A 127 8.51 -1.44 -23.51
N ARG A 128 9.05 -2.46 -22.86
CA ARG A 128 8.90 -2.64 -21.41
C ARG A 128 9.53 -1.47 -20.65
N LYS A 129 10.70 -0.98 -21.08
CA LYS A 129 11.32 0.23 -20.51
C LYS A 129 10.42 1.45 -20.68
N LYS A 130 9.90 1.71 -21.89
CA LYS A 130 8.98 2.83 -22.18
C LYS A 130 7.69 2.75 -21.34
N MET A 131 7.08 1.57 -21.25
CA MET A 131 5.87 1.36 -20.43
C MET A 131 6.14 1.54 -18.94
N LYS A 132 7.28 1.04 -18.44
CA LYS A 132 7.69 1.22 -17.05
C LYS A 132 7.91 2.69 -16.73
N ALA A 133 8.64 3.43 -17.58
CA ALA A 133 8.87 4.86 -17.43
C ALA A 133 7.56 5.66 -17.42
N ARG A 134 6.62 5.37 -18.34
CA ARG A 134 5.29 5.98 -18.33
C ARG A 134 4.56 5.71 -17.01
N ARG A 135 4.54 4.47 -16.53
CA ARG A 135 3.89 4.12 -15.26
C ARG A 135 4.52 4.85 -14.06
N GLU A 136 5.85 4.93 -14.00
CA GLU A 136 6.56 5.67 -12.95
C GLU A 136 6.18 7.15 -12.97
N LEU A 137 6.13 7.77 -14.15
CA LEU A 137 5.73 9.17 -14.32
C LEU A 137 4.29 9.42 -13.91
N GLU A 138 3.36 8.53 -14.26
CA GLU A 138 1.96 8.65 -13.85
C GLU A 138 1.80 8.56 -12.32
N VAL A 139 2.55 7.68 -11.65
CA VAL A 139 2.58 7.61 -10.17
C VAL A 139 3.10 8.93 -9.59
N ILE A 140 4.19 9.47 -10.13
CA ILE A 140 4.76 10.74 -9.68
C ILE A 140 3.75 11.87 -9.87
N LYS A 141 3.14 12.00 -11.05
CA LYS A 141 2.11 13.02 -11.37
C LYS A 141 0.94 12.96 -10.38
N ALA A 142 0.44 11.77 -10.08
CA ALA A 142 -0.66 11.60 -9.13
C ALA A 142 -0.30 12.07 -7.71
N HIS A 143 0.94 11.90 -7.27
CA HIS A 143 1.34 12.21 -5.90
C HIS A 143 1.87 13.65 -5.71
N ILE A 144 2.38 14.30 -6.77
CA ILE A 144 2.94 15.67 -6.71
C ILE A 144 2.06 16.65 -5.91
N PRO A 145 0.74 16.77 -6.15
CA PRO A 145 -0.10 17.74 -5.45
C PRO A 145 -0.18 17.51 -3.93
N THR A 146 0.13 16.28 -3.48
CA THR A 146 -0.02 15.88 -2.08
C THR A 146 1.26 15.99 -1.27
N ILE A 147 2.43 16.16 -1.91
CA ILE A 147 3.74 16.09 -1.24
C ILE A 147 3.81 17.08 -0.07
N GLN A 148 3.43 18.34 -0.29
CA GLN A 148 3.48 19.36 0.76
C GLN A 148 2.52 19.03 1.91
N ALA A 149 1.30 18.59 1.61
CA ALA A 149 0.33 18.21 2.63
C ALA A 149 0.80 17.00 3.45
N VAL A 150 1.54 16.05 2.85
CA VAL A 150 2.18 14.93 3.56
C VAL A 150 3.29 15.45 4.49
N ILE A 151 4.13 16.38 4.02
CA ILE A 151 5.17 17.02 4.85
C ILE A 151 4.54 17.75 6.04
N ASP A 152 3.51 18.55 5.80
CA ASP A 152 2.80 19.30 6.86
C ASP A 152 2.15 18.36 7.88
N SER A 153 1.60 17.23 7.40
CA SER A 153 1.03 16.19 8.27
C SER A 153 2.10 15.52 9.13
N ILE A 154 3.31 15.29 8.58
CA ILE A 154 4.45 14.80 9.37
C ILE A 154 4.83 15.83 10.43
N ASP A 155 4.95 17.10 10.07
CA ASP A 155 5.36 18.17 10.99
C ASP A 155 4.35 18.38 12.12
N ALA A 156 3.06 18.22 11.85
CA ALA A 156 2.02 18.22 12.88
C ALA A 156 2.02 16.95 13.75
N LEU A 157 2.31 15.78 13.18
CA LEU A 157 2.26 14.51 13.89
C LEU A 157 3.46 14.26 14.80
N VAL A 158 4.66 14.71 14.41
CA VAL A 158 5.89 14.51 15.20
C VAL A 158 5.76 14.94 16.67
N PRO A 159 5.32 16.18 17.01
CA PRO A 159 5.19 16.59 18.41
C PRO A 159 4.13 15.79 19.17
N ILE A 160 3.03 15.39 18.51
CA ILE A 160 1.99 14.54 19.11
C ILE A 160 2.56 13.16 19.44
N GLY A 161 3.29 12.56 18.50
CA GLY A 161 3.93 11.26 18.68
C GLY A 161 4.99 11.26 19.78
N GLU A 162 5.85 12.28 19.82
CA GLU A 162 6.85 12.44 20.90
C GLU A 162 6.18 12.55 22.27
N ALA A 163 5.12 13.34 22.40
CA ALA A 163 4.36 13.48 23.65
C ALA A 163 3.65 12.18 24.08
N LEU A 164 3.12 11.41 23.13
CA LEU A 164 2.53 10.09 23.40
C LEU A 164 3.60 9.08 23.85
N ASP A 165 4.77 9.09 23.22
CA ASP A 165 5.87 8.20 23.57
C ASP A 165 6.48 8.56 24.94
N GLU A 166 6.64 9.85 25.25
CA GLU A 166 7.07 10.33 26.59
C GLU A 166 6.07 9.90 27.67
N PHE A 167 4.78 10.13 27.43
CA PHE A 167 3.74 9.71 28.36
C PHE A 167 3.71 8.18 28.54
N ARG A 168 3.87 7.41 27.46
CA ARG A 168 3.99 5.94 27.52
C ARG A 168 5.13 5.52 28.43
N ASP A 169 6.31 6.11 28.24
CA ASP A 169 7.50 5.71 28.98
C ASP A 169 7.37 6.06 30.47
N ASP A 170 6.81 7.24 30.79
CA ASP A 170 6.47 7.64 32.16
C ASP A 170 5.41 6.73 32.79
N PHE A 171 4.37 6.35 32.05
CA PHE A 171 3.31 5.47 32.51
C PHE A 171 3.83 4.05 32.80
N ASN A 172 4.66 3.50 31.92
CA ASN A 172 5.27 2.20 32.15
C ASN A 172 6.28 2.22 33.30
N ARG A 173 7.04 3.32 33.45
CA ARG A 173 7.94 3.50 34.59
C ARG A 173 7.17 3.52 35.90
N ALA A 174 6.07 4.27 35.96
CA ALA A 174 5.21 4.34 37.15
C ALA A 174 4.65 2.96 37.54
N LEU A 175 4.16 2.19 36.55
CA LEU A 175 3.65 0.84 36.78
C LEU A 175 4.74 -0.10 37.32
N ASP A 176 5.89 -0.15 36.65
CA ASP A 176 6.93 -1.13 36.97
C ASP A 176 7.76 -0.78 38.20
N HIS A 177 8.22 0.47 38.28
CA HIS A 177 9.23 0.87 39.25
C HIS A 177 8.59 1.44 40.51
N ASP A 178 7.64 2.35 40.34
CA ASP A 178 7.07 3.07 41.48
C ASP A 178 6.02 2.21 42.20
N LEU A 179 5.13 1.57 41.45
CA LEU A 179 4.05 0.73 41.99
C LEU A 179 4.41 -0.75 42.10
N ASN A 180 5.53 -1.18 41.50
CA ASN A 180 5.98 -2.58 41.44
C ASN A 180 4.89 -3.54 40.93
N LEU A 181 4.19 -3.12 39.86
CA LEU A 181 3.13 -3.87 39.22
C LEU A 181 3.65 -4.48 37.92
N PRO A 182 3.75 -5.82 37.81
CA PRO A 182 4.09 -6.48 36.54
C PRO A 182 2.88 -6.46 35.59
N PHE A 183 2.38 -5.26 35.27
CA PHE A 183 1.12 -4.99 34.60
C PHE A 183 1.01 -5.70 33.25
N PHE A 184 2.10 -5.73 32.48
CA PHE A 184 2.17 -6.39 31.19
C PHE A 184 1.77 -7.88 31.23
N ARG A 185 2.03 -8.59 32.35
CA ARG A 185 1.63 -10.00 32.50
C ARG A 185 0.13 -10.17 32.71
N ALA A 186 -0.50 -9.18 33.32
CA ALA A 186 -1.91 -9.21 33.68
C ALA A 186 -2.84 -8.62 32.60
N ALA A 187 -2.27 -7.81 31.69
CA ALA A 187 -2.96 -7.09 30.62
C ALA A 187 -2.43 -7.45 29.21
N ARG A 188 -2.33 -8.75 28.91
CA ARG A 188 -1.72 -9.21 27.65
C ARG A 188 -2.64 -8.92 26.45
N MET A 189 -2.10 -8.31 25.40
CA MET A 189 -2.84 -7.95 24.17
C MET A 189 -4.10 -7.12 24.47
N GLY A 190 -4.05 -6.27 25.49
CA GLY A 190 -5.18 -5.43 25.88
C GLY A 190 -6.25 -6.14 26.69
N VAL A 191 -6.16 -7.44 26.98
CA VAL A 191 -7.16 -8.14 27.79
C VAL A 191 -6.74 -8.15 29.25
N LEU A 192 -7.54 -7.49 30.09
CA LEU A 192 -7.42 -7.54 31.54
C LEU A 192 -8.03 -8.84 32.05
N THR A 193 -7.37 -9.49 33.01
CA THR A 193 -7.83 -10.76 33.57
C THR A 193 -7.98 -10.69 35.08
N VAL A 194 -8.89 -11.49 35.63
CA VAL A 194 -9.11 -11.69 37.07
C VAL A 194 -9.04 -13.18 37.39
N ALA A 195 -8.63 -13.51 38.62
CA ALA A 195 -8.54 -14.89 39.09
C ALA A 195 -9.90 -15.36 39.65
N GLU A 196 -10.71 -16.02 38.83
CA GLU A 196 -11.99 -16.56 39.26
C GLU A 196 -11.77 -17.88 40.02
N ARG A 197 -12.35 -17.98 41.22
CA ARG A 197 -12.27 -19.17 42.06
C ARG A 197 -13.42 -20.10 41.72
N THR A 198 -13.10 -21.21 41.07
CA THR A 198 -14.06 -22.27 40.73
C THR A 198 -13.81 -23.49 41.60
N ILE A 199 -14.89 -24.05 42.16
CA ILE A 199 -14.78 -25.31 42.92
C ILE A 199 -14.83 -26.44 41.91
N VAL A 200 -13.71 -27.12 41.71
CA VAL A 200 -13.61 -28.27 40.80
C VAL A 200 -13.61 -29.58 41.59
N PRO A 201 -14.34 -30.61 41.12
CA PRO A 201 -14.29 -31.93 41.72
C PRO A 201 -12.92 -32.57 41.45
N VAL A 202 -12.30 -33.14 42.48
CA VAL A 202 -11.02 -33.86 42.37
C VAL A 202 -11.23 -35.27 42.87
N VAL A 203 -11.03 -36.25 41.98
CA VAL A 203 -11.07 -37.67 42.34
C VAL A 203 -9.78 -38.02 43.07
N ARG A 204 -9.90 -38.50 44.31
CA ARG A 204 -8.78 -38.94 45.15
C ARG A 204 -8.37 -40.36 44.78
N ALA A 205 -7.21 -40.79 45.27
CA ALA A 205 -6.66 -42.14 44.99
C ALA A 205 -7.57 -43.29 45.46
N ASP A 206 -8.47 -43.03 46.41
CA ASP A 206 -9.47 -43.97 46.92
C ASP A 206 -10.78 -44.01 46.10
N GLY A 207 -10.87 -43.24 45.00
CA GLY A 207 -12.07 -43.11 44.18
C GLY A 207 -13.12 -42.14 44.71
N SER A 208 -12.90 -41.51 45.88
CA SER A 208 -13.83 -40.49 46.41
C SER A 208 -13.70 -39.16 45.67
N VAL A 209 -14.82 -38.44 45.51
CA VAL A 209 -14.85 -37.11 44.89
C VAL A 209 -14.67 -36.05 45.99
N GLY A 210 -13.48 -35.45 46.05
CA GLY A 210 -13.22 -34.25 46.83
C GLY A 210 -13.54 -32.97 46.06
N GLN A 211 -13.45 -31.83 46.73
CA GLN A 211 -13.52 -30.51 46.11
C GLN A 211 -12.18 -29.81 46.26
N ARG A 212 -11.70 -29.15 45.20
CA ARG A 212 -10.54 -28.26 45.21
C ARG A 212 -10.97 -26.91 44.66
N VAL A 213 -10.58 -25.82 45.31
CA VAL A 213 -10.71 -24.49 44.72
C VAL A 213 -9.59 -24.34 43.70
N GLU A 214 -9.97 -24.11 42.44
CA GLU A 214 -9.05 -23.82 41.35
C GLU A 214 -9.25 -22.36 40.91
N GLU A 215 -8.16 -21.61 40.87
CA GLU A 215 -8.14 -20.25 40.33
C GLU A 215 -7.90 -20.31 38.83
N ARG A 216 -8.83 -19.77 38.05
CA ARG A 216 -8.73 -19.69 36.59
C ARG A 216 -8.70 -18.22 36.15
N PRO A 217 -7.80 -17.84 35.22
CA PRO A 217 -7.83 -16.50 34.66
C PRO A 217 -9.06 -16.34 33.76
N THR A 218 -9.97 -15.45 34.15
CA THR A 218 -11.15 -15.08 33.36
C THR A 218 -10.96 -13.66 32.81
N ALA A 219 -11.36 -13.44 31.55
CA ALA A 219 -11.31 -12.11 30.93
C ALA A 219 -12.27 -11.15 31.66
N PHE A 220 -11.74 -10.01 32.09
CA PHE A 220 -12.50 -8.96 32.75
C PHE A 220 -12.96 -7.89 31.76
N ALA A 221 -12.03 -7.33 30.99
CA ALA A 221 -12.32 -6.29 30.01
C ALA A 221 -11.21 -6.22 28.95
N THR A 222 -11.55 -5.64 27.79
CA THR A 222 -10.57 -5.27 26.76
C THR A 222 -10.27 -3.78 26.86
N VAL A 223 -8.99 -3.43 26.81
CA VAL A 223 -8.50 -2.06 26.92
C VAL A 223 -8.26 -1.48 25.54
N VAL A 224 -8.98 -0.41 25.24
CA VAL A 224 -8.77 0.41 24.05
C VAL A 224 -7.47 1.21 24.23
N GLY A 225 -6.63 1.22 23.19
CA GLY A 225 -5.32 1.86 23.22
C GLY A 225 -4.27 1.14 24.07
N TYR A 226 -4.35 -0.19 24.17
CA TYR A 226 -3.37 -0.97 24.94
C TYR A 226 -1.92 -0.80 24.48
N SER A 227 -1.68 -0.33 23.24
CA SER A 227 -0.35 0.04 22.73
C SER A 227 0.35 1.10 23.60
N MET A 228 -0.41 1.83 24.45
CA MET A 228 0.12 2.76 25.44
C MET A 228 0.90 2.10 26.58
N TYR A 229 0.74 0.80 26.82
CA TYR A 229 1.55 0.06 27.80
C TYR A 229 2.18 -1.21 27.22
N ASP A 230 2.01 -1.44 25.92
CA ASP A 230 2.71 -2.48 25.19
C ASP A 230 4.14 -2.03 24.87
N ARG A 231 5.12 -2.82 25.31
CA ARG A 231 6.54 -2.57 25.09
C ARG A 231 7.06 -3.12 23.77
N SER A 232 6.29 -3.99 23.13
CA SER A 232 6.65 -4.53 21.82
C SER A 232 6.41 -3.54 20.69
N GLY A 233 5.76 -2.40 20.99
CA GLY A 233 5.40 -1.38 20.03
C GLY A 233 6.60 -0.71 19.34
N PRO A 234 6.34 -0.06 18.19
CA PRO A 234 7.37 0.52 17.36
C PRO A 234 8.12 1.67 18.04
N VAL A 235 9.31 1.94 17.48
CA VAL A 235 10.22 3.03 17.84
C VAL A 235 9.52 4.39 17.72
N ALA A 236 10.00 5.37 18.50
CA ALA A 236 9.44 6.72 18.59
C ALA A 236 9.08 7.37 17.25
N ALA A 237 7.94 8.07 17.19
CA ALA A 237 7.37 8.62 15.97
C ALA A 237 8.38 9.45 15.16
N LYS A 238 9.14 10.33 15.83
CA LYS A 238 10.18 11.16 15.20
C LYS A 238 11.24 10.35 14.47
N LYS A 239 11.72 9.24 15.05
CA LYS A 239 12.75 8.40 14.41
C LYS A 239 12.22 7.76 13.12
N ARG A 240 10.91 7.47 13.06
CA ARG A 240 10.25 6.89 11.89
C ARG A 240 9.95 7.94 10.82
N LEU A 241 9.56 9.15 11.22
CA LEU A 241 9.08 10.19 10.31
C LEU A 241 10.17 11.16 9.83
N ALA A 242 11.25 11.38 10.60
CA ALA A 242 12.29 12.32 10.21
C ALA A 242 12.99 11.95 8.87
N PRO A 243 13.41 10.69 8.63
CA PRO A 243 13.99 10.31 7.34
C PRO A 243 13.00 10.51 6.19
N LEU A 244 11.71 10.26 6.46
CA LEU A 244 10.65 10.38 5.49
C LEU A 244 10.43 11.82 5.06
N ARG A 245 10.35 12.72 6.05
CA ARG A 245 10.26 14.16 5.84
C ARG A 245 11.42 14.67 4.99
N SER A 246 12.64 14.32 5.35
CA SER A 246 13.84 14.72 4.62
C SER A 246 13.81 14.25 3.16
N ALA A 247 13.42 12.99 2.92
CA ALA A 247 13.29 12.45 1.57
C ALA A 247 12.21 13.20 0.76
N LEU A 248 11.04 13.46 1.35
CA LEU A 248 9.96 14.19 0.66
C LEU A 248 10.35 15.63 0.32
N VAL A 249 11.08 16.33 1.20
CA VAL A 249 11.61 17.67 0.93
C VAL A 249 12.61 17.66 -0.22
N GLU A 250 13.51 16.67 -0.26
CA GLU A 250 14.46 16.52 -1.39
C GLU A 250 13.72 16.25 -2.71
N ILE A 251 12.73 15.36 -2.69
CA ILE A 251 11.89 15.05 -3.86
C ILE A 251 11.15 16.30 -4.33
N ALA A 252 10.50 17.04 -3.42
CA ALA A 252 9.78 18.26 -3.75
C ALA A 252 10.68 19.33 -4.39
N ALA A 253 11.87 19.54 -3.82
CA ALA A 253 12.86 20.48 -4.36
C ALA A 253 13.35 20.04 -5.75
N ARG A 254 13.63 18.75 -5.93
CA ARG A 254 14.11 18.22 -7.22
C ARG A 254 13.05 18.29 -8.32
N LEU A 255 11.79 17.98 -8.00
CA LEU A 255 10.66 18.07 -8.94
C LEU A 255 10.42 19.53 -9.35
N SER A 256 10.46 20.45 -8.38
CA SER A 256 10.32 21.90 -8.65
C SER A 256 11.45 22.43 -9.54
N ALA A 257 12.69 22.00 -9.29
CA ALA A 257 13.85 22.41 -10.10
C ALA A 257 13.84 21.84 -11.53
N SER A 258 13.23 20.67 -11.74
CA SER A 258 13.17 20.04 -13.08
C SER A 258 12.29 20.83 -14.05
N GLY A 259 11.16 21.34 -13.57
CA GLY A 259 10.09 21.96 -14.38
C GLY A 259 9.40 21.01 -15.38
N ASP A 260 10.03 19.89 -15.70
CA ASP A 260 9.58 18.87 -16.64
C ASP A 260 9.95 17.48 -16.09
N LEU A 261 8.94 16.61 -15.98
CA LEU A 261 9.08 15.25 -15.43
C LEU A 261 9.77 14.30 -16.41
N GLU A 262 9.66 14.56 -17.71
CA GLU A 262 10.30 13.73 -18.75
C GLU A 262 11.83 13.84 -18.69
N LYS A 263 12.36 14.92 -18.10
CA LYS A 263 13.80 15.15 -17.89
C LYS A 263 14.37 14.43 -16.67
N LEU A 264 13.54 13.74 -15.87
CA LEU A 264 14.03 12.93 -14.76
C LEU A 264 14.82 11.74 -15.28
N SER A 265 15.97 11.46 -14.66
CA SER A 265 16.73 10.24 -14.95
C SER A 265 15.94 9.00 -14.57
N GLU A 266 16.29 7.84 -15.15
CA GLU A 266 15.63 6.57 -14.80
C GLU A 266 15.73 6.26 -13.30
N ALA A 267 16.89 6.50 -12.69
CA ALA A 267 17.10 6.29 -11.27
C ALA A 267 16.20 7.20 -10.41
N GLU A 268 16.03 8.47 -10.81
CA GLU A 268 15.13 9.39 -10.11
C GLU A 268 13.66 8.99 -10.24
N ARG A 269 13.21 8.61 -11.45
CA ARG A 269 11.83 8.19 -11.68
C ARG A 269 11.47 6.96 -10.84
N VAL A 270 12.32 5.94 -10.84
CA VAL A 270 12.14 4.74 -10.00
C VAL A 270 12.06 5.13 -8.53
N ARG A 271 13.08 5.87 -8.04
CA ARG A 271 13.15 6.29 -6.64
C ARG A 271 11.90 7.06 -6.22
N PHE A 272 11.43 8.00 -7.03
CA PHE A 272 10.26 8.82 -6.69
C PHE A 272 8.96 8.04 -6.75
N ALA A 273 8.76 7.23 -7.80
CA ALA A 273 7.57 6.39 -7.96
C ALA A 273 7.40 5.36 -6.83
N GLU A 274 8.50 4.87 -6.26
CA GLU A 274 8.47 3.98 -5.10
C GLU A 274 8.34 4.74 -3.77
N SER A 275 9.08 5.84 -3.61
CA SER A 275 9.16 6.56 -2.32
C SER A 275 7.86 7.31 -2.00
N LEU A 276 7.18 7.88 -2.99
CA LEU A 276 5.98 8.71 -2.75
C LEU A 276 4.81 7.90 -2.14
N PRO A 277 4.37 6.77 -2.72
CA PRO A 277 3.35 5.92 -2.10
C PRO A 277 3.81 5.34 -0.77
N ALA A 278 5.04 4.82 -0.71
CA ALA A 278 5.59 4.22 0.51
C ALA A 278 5.63 5.23 1.68
N SER A 279 5.88 6.51 1.38
CA SER A 279 5.85 7.56 2.40
C SER A 279 4.46 7.82 2.96
N ARG A 280 3.47 7.85 2.07
CA ARG A 280 2.08 7.98 2.49
C ARG A 280 1.63 6.81 3.35
N ASP A 281 1.93 5.58 2.92
CA ASP A 281 1.59 4.36 3.67
C ASP A 281 2.28 4.35 5.04
N LYS A 282 3.55 4.78 5.09
CA LYS A 282 4.29 4.86 6.35
C LYS A 282 3.72 5.93 7.29
N LEU A 283 3.30 7.08 6.77
CA LEU A 283 2.61 8.11 7.54
C LEU A 283 1.28 7.58 8.08
N ALA A 284 0.49 6.87 7.27
CA ALA A 284 -0.78 6.26 7.69
C ALA A 284 -0.57 5.26 8.85
N GLU A 285 0.45 4.41 8.77
CA GLU A 285 0.80 3.47 9.83
C GLU A 285 1.17 4.19 11.15
N VAL A 286 1.91 5.31 11.07
CA VAL A 286 2.27 6.10 12.27
C VAL A 286 1.07 6.85 12.83
N LEU A 287 0.16 7.35 11.97
CA LEU A 287 -1.10 7.96 12.38
C LEU A 287 -1.99 6.97 13.12
N GLU A 288 -2.10 5.74 12.62
CA GLU A 288 -2.87 4.68 13.26
C GLU A 288 -2.29 4.31 14.63
N ASP A 289 -0.97 4.13 14.74
CA ASP A 289 -0.30 3.87 16.03
C ASP A 289 -0.52 5.02 17.02
N ALA A 290 -0.37 6.27 16.57
CA ALA A 290 -0.63 7.46 17.39
C ALA A 290 -2.11 7.53 17.83
N GLY A 291 -3.05 7.20 16.93
CA GLY A 291 -4.48 7.11 17.23
C GLY A 291 -4.81 6.02 18.24
N ALA A 292 -4.21 4.84 18.10
CA ALA A 292 -4.33 3.77 19.07
C ALA A 292 -3.81 4.21 20.45
N LYS A 293 -2.62 4.80 20.53
CA LYS A 293 -2.09 5.35 21.79
C LYS A 293 -2.97 6.45 22.37
N GLN A 294 -3.41 7.41 21.56
CA GLN A 294 -4.26 8.52 22.01
C GLN A 294 -5.62 8.03 22.53
N SER A 295 -6.17 6.95 21.94
CA SER A 295 -7.42 6.36 22.40
C SER A 295 -7.35 5.85 23.85
N PHE A 296 -6.18 5.48 24.36
CA PHE A 296 -5.98 5.15 25.77
C PHE A 296 -6.37 6.31 26.70
N LEU A 297 -6.08 7.54 26.26
CA LEU A 297 -6.37 8.74 27.02
C LEU A 297 -7.83 9.14 26.90
N THR A 298 -8.50 8.88 25.78
CA THR A 298 -9.83 9.46 25.46
C THR A 298 -11.02 8.49 25.61
N SER A 299 -10.80 7.17 25.61
CA SER A 299 -11.88 6.16 25.49
C SER A 299 -12.46 5.62 26.82
N GLY A 300 -12.14 6.23 27.96
CA GLY A 300 -12.56 5.70 29.28
C GLY A 300 -11.72 4.50 29.75
N THR A 301 -10.62 4.18 29.06
CA THR A 301 -9.66 3.15 29.46
C THR A 301 -9.15 3.33 30.89
N ILE A 302 -8.89 4.57 31.32
CA ILE A 302 -8.44 4.85 32.70
C ILE A 302 -9.48 4.38 33.73
N ASP A 303 -10.78 4.58 33.46
CA ASP A 303 -11.85 4.13 34.35
C ASP A 303 -11.96 2.61 34.35
N THR A 304 -11.76 1.97 33.20
CA THR A 304 -11.70 0.51 33.08
C THR A 304 -10.55 -0.06 33.93
N LEU A 305 -9.37 0.56 33.86
CA LEU A 305 -8.23 0.19 34.71
C LEU A 305 -8.50 0.45 36.19
N ALA A 306 -9.21 1.53 36.53
CA ALA A 306 -9.60 1.82 37.90
C ALA A 306 -10.56 0.78 38.47
N GLN A 307 -11.53 0.32 37.67
CA GLN A 307 -12.45 -0.75 38.05
C GLN A 307 -11.70 -2.08 38.21
N TRP A 308 -10.84 -2.41 37.25
CA TRP A 308 -10.02 -3.62 37.30
C TRP A 308 -9.10 -3.63 38.54
N GLY A 309 -8.36 -2.55 38.80
CA GLY A 309 -7.46 -2.44 39.95
C GLY A 309 -8.16 -2.49 41.32
N ARG A 310 -9.47 -2.22 41.39
CA ARG A 310 -10.29 -2.37 42.60
C ARG A 310 -10.99 -3.72 42.70
N HIS A 311 -10.94 -4.54 41.67
CA HIS A 311 -11.64 -5.82 41.65
C HIS A 311 -11.03 -6.77 42.70
N PRO A 312 -11.83 -7.42 43.57
CA PRO A 312 -11.32 -8.28 44.64
C PRO A 312 -10.43 -9.42 44.14
N HIS A 313 -10.68 -9.89 42.92
CA HIS A 313 -9.97 -10.98 42.26
C HIS A 313 -8.95 -10.52 41.22
N ALA A 314 -8.66 -9.22 41.12
CA ALA A 314 -7.57 -8.77 40.26
C ALA A 314 -6.23 -9.27 40.81
N LEU A 315 -5.33 -9.65 39.90
CA LEU A 315 -3.97 -10.08 40.25
C LEU A 315 -3.20 -9.00 41.02
N HIS A 316 -3.53 -7.73 40.77
CA HIS A 316 -2.92 -6.56 41.37
C HIS A 316 -3.99 -5.57 41.79
N GLN A 317 -3.94 -5.16 43.05
CA GLN A 317 -4.81 -4.12 43.59
C GLN A 317 -4.10 -2.77 43.56
N PHE A 318 -4.71 -1.80 42.91
CA PHE A 318 -4.21 -0.43 42.82
C PHE A 318 -5.38 0.52 42.49
N SER A 319 -5.17 1.81 42.71
CA SER A 319 -6.08 2.85 42.24
C SER A 319 -5.41 3.69 41.18
N ILE A 320 -6.15 4.01 40.13
CA ILE A 320 -5.78 4.97 39.10
C ILE A 320 -6.95 5.94 38.90
N GLN A 321 -6.64 7.22 38.73
CA GLN A 321 -7.64 8.24 38.42
C GLN A 321 -7.03 9.32 37.52
N ARG A 322 -7.79 9.77 36.51
CA ARG A 322 -7.43 10.97 35.74
C ARG A 322 -8.09 12.20 36.33
N LYS A 323 -7.32 13.25 36.61
CA LYS A 323 -7.77 14.60 36.95
C LYS A 323 -7.20 15.58 35.93
N ARG A 324 -8.03 16.04 35.00
CA ARG A 324 -7.61 16.92 33.89
C ARG A 324 -6.45 16.31 33.08
N ASN A 325 -5.28 16.93 33.13
CA ASN A 325 -4.05 16.55 32.44
C ASN A 325 -3.08 15.77 33.35
N VAL A 326 -3.59 15.15 34.42
CA VAL A 326 -2.78 14.41 35.37
C VAL A 326 -3.42 13.06 35.66
N ILE A 327 -2.62 12.00 35.67
CA ILE A 327 -3.00 10.67 36.11
C ILE A 327 -2.35 10.42 37.47
N ILE A 328 -3.18 10.07 38.44
CA ILE A 328 -2.79 9.80 39.83
C ILE A 328 -2.96 8.31 40.06
N MET A 329 -1.91 7.66 40.55
CA MET A 329 -1.88 6.23 40.82
C MET A 329 -1.38 5.95 42.23
N SER A 330 -1.89 4.90 42.87
CA SER A 330 -1.34 4.40 44.13
C SER A 330 -1.61 2.91 44.28
N SER A 331 -0.72 2.22 45.00
CA SER A 331 -0.80 0.79 45.24
C SER A 331 -0.45 0.51 46.70
N SER A 332 -1.10 -0.50 47.31
CA SER A 332 -0.72 -0.95 48.67
C SER A 332 0.69 -1.54 48.72
N ARG A 333 1.26 -1.89 47.57
CA ARG A 333 2.63 -2.41 47.42
C ARG A 333 3.66 -1.35 47.05
N GLN A 334 3.27 -0.07 47.02
CA GLN A 334 4.14 1.03 46.64
C GLN A 334 5.29 1.20 47.65
N ARG A 335 6.49 1.50 47.16
CA ARG A 335 7.70 1.64 48.00
C ARG A 335 7.75 2.93 48.82
N SER A 336 7.08 3.97 48.33
CA SER A 336 7.01 5.30 48.95
C SER A 336 5.61 5.57 49.48
N GLU A 337 5.54 6.24 50.64
CA GLU A 337 4.28 6.81 51.12
C GLU A 337 3.86 7.93 50.16
N GLY A 338 2.80 7.72 49.38
CA GLY A 338 2.27 8.73 48.48
C GLY A 338 1.60 8.17 47.24
N HIS A 339 1.19 9.07 46.36
CA HIS A 339 0.63 8.74 45.05
C HIS A 339 1.64 9.10 43.95
N VAL A 340 1.74 8.25 42.93
CA VAL A 340 2.51 8.54 41.71
C VAL A 340 1.67 9.44 40.82
N THR A 341 2.28 10.49 40.31
CA THR A 341 1.61 11.50 39.49
C THR A 341 2.30 11.58 38.14
N ILE A 342 1.54 11.33 37.07
CA ILE A 342 2.02 11.41 35.70
C ILE A 342 1.30 12.54 35.00
N ARG A 343 2.04 13.46 34.39
CA ARG A 343 1.45 14.53 33.58
C ARG A 343 1.16 14.00 32.18
N VAL A 344 -0.04 14.31 31.67
CA VAL A 344 -0.40 14.10 30.27
C VAL A 344 -0.03 15.39 29.52
N PRO A 345 0.95 15.36 28.60
CA PRO A 345 1.28 16.52 27.79
C PRO A 345 0.05 16.96 26.96
N PRO A 346 -0.21 18.27 26.82
CA PRO A 346 -1.36 18.74 26.02
C PRO A 346 -1.27 18.29 24.55
N GLU A 347 -0.06 18.14 24.01
CA GLU A 347 0.20 17.68 22.64
C GLU A 347 -0.28 16.23 22.42
N ALA A 348 -0.19 15.37 23.43
CA ALA A 348 -0.71 14.00 23.37
C ALA A 348 -2.24 13.94 23.20
N LEU A 349 -2.94 15.04 23.51
CA LEU A 349 -4.39 15.21 23.36
C LEU A 349 -4.77 16.04 22.14
N ALA A 350 -3.80 16.54 21.36
CA ALA A 350 -4.06 17.32 20.17
C ALA A 350 -4.70 16.48 19.06
N HIS A 351 -5.45 17.12 18.17
CA HIS A 351 -6.08 16.42 17.06
C HIS A 351 -5.02 15.87 16.09
N LEU A 352 -5.14 14.59 15.73
CA LEU A 352 -4.25 13.98 14.74
C LEU A 352 -4.52 14.58 13.35
N PRO A 353 -3.48 14.84 12.54
CA PRO A 353 -3.67 15.35 11.20
C PRO A 353 -4.33 14.29 10.30
N SER A 354 -5.09 14.75 9.31
CA SER A 354 -5.68 13.87 8.29
C SER A 354 -4.69 13.56 7.17
N LEU A 355 -4.68 12.32 6.68
CA LEU A 355 -3.94 11.96 5.48
C LEU A 355 -4.56 12.68 4.26
N PRO A 356 -3.78 13.40 3.43
CA PRO A 356 -4.32 14.08 2.24
C PRO A 356 -4.97 13.09 1.27
N ALA A 357 -5.95 13.47 0.46
CA ALA A 357 -6.47 12.60 -0.62
C ALA A 357 -5.51 12.60 -1.84
N ILE A 358 -5.50 11.52 -2.62
CA ILE A 358 -4.84 11.45 -3.94
C ILE A 358 -5.88 11.70 -5.02
#